data_AF-A0A096F7G1-F1
#
_entry.id   AF-A0A096F7G1-F1
#
_cell.length_a   1.000
_cell.length_b   1.000
_cell.length_c   1.000
_cell.angle_alpha   90.00
_cell.angle_beta   90.00
_cell.angle_gamma   90.00
#
_symmetry.space_group_name_H-M   'P 1'
#
loop_
_entity.id
_entity.type
_entity.pdbx_description
1 polymer ?
#
loop_
_entity_poly.entity_id
_entity_poly.type
_entity_poly.pdbx_seq_one_letter_code
_entity_poly.pdbx_strand_id
1 'polypeptide(L)'
;MDGRKALGEVMFARVLYATEDMSLMIDWMGIGKLMVVHKNGSRFIAEPWQKRFFMDVMSVLSALGQKIEPGNIFCKKVMDDFTHALYSYRSHNPAWAVMTHDGPRGYTLSVVTEVRDHMRQIEAMHS
;
A
#
# COMPACT_ATOMS: atom_id res chain seq x y z
N MET A 1 0.41 -27.76 -24.59
CA MET A 1 -0.45 -26.79 -23.89
C MET A 1 0.36 -25.54 -23.68
N ASP A 2 -0.18 -24.42 -24.15
CA ASP A 2 0.55 -23.25 -24.62
C ASP A 2 0.88 -22.28 -23.47
N GLY A 3 2.18 -22.14 -23.15
CA GLY A 3 2.72 -21.21 -22.15
C GLY A 3 2.61 -19.73 -22.54
N ARG A 4 1.96 -19.41 -23.67
CA ARG A 4 1.77 -18.04 -24.18
C ARG A 4 0.45 -17.38 -23.75
N LYS A 5 -0.44 -18.08 -23.04
CA LYS A 5 -1.68 -17.48 -22.52
C LYS A 5 -1.49 -16.56 -21.32
N ALA A 6 -0.40 -16.67 -20.57
CA ALA A 6 -0.15 -15.86 -19.37
C ALA A 6 0.46 -14.47 -19.65
N LEU A 7 0.95 -14.22 -20.88
CA LEU A 7 1.61 -12.96 -21.22
C LEU A 7 0.65 -11.92 -21.85
N GLY A 8 -0.58 -12.32 -22.21
CA GLY A 8 -1.60 -11.42 -22.76
C GLY A 8 -2.40 -10.64 -21.71
N GLU A 9 -2.41 -11.09 -20.45
CA GLU A 9 -3.25 -10.50 -19.38
C GLU A 9 -2.51 -9.45 -18.52
N VAL A 10 -1.23 -9.16 -18.80
CA VAL A 10 -0.39 -8.28 -17.95
C VAL A 10 -0.36 -6.82 -18.45
N MET A 11 -1.05 -6.48 -19.54
CA MET A 11 -0.77 -5.24 -20.27
C MET A 11 -1.17 -3.91 -19.58
N PHE A 12 -1.81 -3.87 -18.40
CA PHE A 12 -2.16 -2.59 -17.75
C PHE A 12 -2.14 -2.60 -16.21
N ALA A 13 -1.18 -3.29 -15.57
CA ALA A 13 -0.99 -3.19 -14.12
C ALA A 13 0.15 -2.20 -13.79
N ARG A 14 -0.14 -1.16 -13.00
CA ARG A 14 0.87 -0.21 -12.52
C ARG A 14 1.37 -0.65 -11.15
N VAL A 15 2.68 -0.87 -11.03
CA VAL A 15 3.34 -1.07 -9.74
C VAL A 15 3.33 0.25 -8.98
N LEU A 16 2.75 0.25 -7.79
CA LEU A 16 2.73 1.38 -6.87
C LEU A 16 3.93 1.32 -5.92
N TYR A 17 4.25 0.11 -5.47
CA TYR A 17 5.32 -0.17 -4.52
C TYR A 17 5.84 -1.59 -4.72
N ALA A 18 7.13 -1.81 -4.46
CA ALA A 18 7.73 -3.13 -4.49
C ALA A 18 8.82 -3.25 -3.42
N THR A 19 8.88 -4.42 -2.82
CA THR A 19 9.97 -4.92 -1.99
C THR A 19 10.64 -6.10 -2.71
N GLU A 20 11.65 -6.72 -2.12
CA GLU A 20 12.27 -7.94 -2.66
C GLU A 20 11.27 -9.11 -2.78
N ASP A 21 10.23 -9.10 -1.95
CA ASP A 21 9.31 -10.22 -1.80
C ASP A 21 7.91 -9.96 -2.37
N MET A 22 7.48 -8.70 -2.45
CA MET A 22 6.10 -8.33 -2.75
C MET A 22 6.01 -7.08 -3.62
N SER A 23 4.91 -6.95 -4.36
CA SER A 23 4.59 -5.76 -5.14
C SER A 23 3.13 -5.38 -4.94
N LEU A 24 2.88 -4.13 -4.55
CA LEU A 24 1.55 -3.53 -4.55
C LEU A 24 1.27 -2.96 -5.94
N MET A 25 0.16 -3.38 -6.53
CA MET A 25 -0.22 -3.06 -7.90
C MET A 25 -1.64 -2.55 -7.98
N ILE A 26 -1.90 -1.68 -8.95
CA ILE A 26 -3.25 -1.33 -9.38
C ILE A 26 -3.46 -1.79 -10.83
N ASP A 27 -4.39 -2.71 -11.03
CA ASP A 27 -4.76 -3.25 -12.34
C ASP A 27 -5.93 -2.47 -12.94
N TRP A 28 -5.68 -1.84 -14.08
CA TRP A 28 -6.65 -0.98 -14.75
C TRP A 28 -7.77 -1.74 -15.49
N MET A 29 -7.66 -3.06 -15.72
CA MET A 29 -8.77 -3.81 -16.31
C MET A 29 -9.91 -3.98 -15.31
N GLY A 30 -11.03 -3.34 -15.63
CA GLY A 30 -12.33 -3.63 -15.04
C GLY A 30 -12.64 -3.02 -13.68
N ILE A 31 -11.92 -1.98 -13.20
CA ILE A 31 -12.26 -0.97 -12.14
C ILE A 31 -11.00 -0.40 -11.42
N GLY A 32 -9.77 -0.84 -11.70
CA GLY A 32 -8.58 -0.38 -10.97
C GLY A 32 -8.33 -1.21 -9.72
N LYS A 33 -8.23 -2.54 -9.82
CA LYS A 33 -8.12 -3.44 -8.66
C LYS A 33 -6.80 -3.25 -7.95
N LEU A 34 -6.84 -2.97 -6.65
CA LEU A 34 -5.65 -2.95 -5.79
C LEU A 34 -5.30 -4.40 -5.43
N MET A 35 -4.05 -4.79 -5.60
CA MET A 35 -3.60 -6.14 -5.28
C MET A 35 -2.14 -6.19 -4.85
N VAL A 36 -1.79 -7.21 -4.08
CA VAL A 36 -0.41 -7.58 -3.79
C VAL A 36 -0.04 -8.82 -4.59
N VAL A 37 1.11 -8.78 -5.23
CA VAL A 37 1.72 -9.93 -5.90
C VAL A 37 3.01 -10.29 -5.17
N HIS A 38 3.09 -11.50 -4.64
CA HIS A 38 4.29 -12.00 -3.98
C HIS A 38 5.23 -12.64 -5.02
N LYS A 39 6.53 -12.69 -4.74
CA LYS A 39 7.57 -13.23 -5.63
C LYS A 39 7.35 -14.70 -6.04
N ASN A 40 6.62 -15.46 -5.21
CA ASN A 40 6.24 -16.84 -5.49
C ASN A 40 5.04 -16.96 -6.46
N GLY A 41 4.54 -15.84 -6.99
CA GLY A 41 3.41 -15.79 -7.92
C GLY A 41 2.03 -15.72 -7.27
N SER A 42 1.93 -15.80 -5.93
CA SER A 42 0.64 -15.62 -5.24
C SER A 42 0.12 -14.19 -5.37
N ARG A 43 -1.20 -14.05 -5.55
CA ARG A 43 -1.88 -12.76 -5.76
C ARG A 43 -2.99 -12.59 -4.74
N PHE A 44 -3.04 -11.42 -4.12
CA PHE A 44 -4.02 -11.05 -3.10
C PHE A 44 -4.73 -9.79 -3.56
N ILE A 45 -6.00 -9.93 -3.91
CA ILE A 45 -6.82 -8.82 -4.41
C ILE A 45 -7.52 -8.18 -3.23
N ALA A 46 -7.42 -6.86 -3.11
CA ALA A 46 -8.13 -6.11 -2.08
C ALA A 46 -9.65 -6.20 -2.29
N GLU A 47 -10.38 -6.37 -1.19
CA GLU A 47 -11.83 -6.19 -1.16
C GLU A 47 -12.20 -4.73 -1.50
N PRO A 48 -13.42 -4.46 -2.01
CA PRO A 48 -13.81 -3.11 -2.41
C PRO A 48 -13.63 -2.05 -1.31
N TRP A 49 -13.94 -2.39 -0.06
CA TRP A 49 -13.77 -1.47 1.07
C TRP A 49 -12.30 -1.21 1.41
N GLN A 50 -11.41 -2.22 1.28
CA GLN A 50 -9.97 -2.07 1.49
C GLN A 50 -9.36 -1.13 0.46
N LYS A 51 -9.75 -1.30 -0.81
CA LYS A 51 -9.38 -0.36 -1.88
C LYS A 51 -9.91 1.05 -1.59
N ARG A 52 -11.17 1.18 -1.17
CA ARG A 52 -11.75 2.50 -0.85
C ARG A 52 -10.96 3.19 0.26
N PHE A 53 -10.67 2.45 1.33
CA PHE A 53 -9.88 2.93 2.46
C PHE A 53 -8.49 3.42 2.01
N PHE A 54 -7.79 2.64 1.16
CA PHE A 54 -6.51 3.05 0.56
C PHE A 54 -6.60 4.38 -0.21
N MET A 55 -7.61 4.52 -1.07
CA MET A 55 -7.80 5.74 -1.87
C MET A 55 -8.11 6.95 -0.99
N ASP A 56 -8.90 6.76 0.08
CA ASP A 56 -9.21 7.83 1.04
C ASP A 56 -7.95 8.26 1.82
N VAL A 57 -7.11 7.32 2.25
CA VAL A 57 -5.81 7.63 2.87
C VAL A 57 -4.90 8.43 1.93
N MET A 58 -4.80 8.01 0.66
CA MET A 58 -4.02 8.75 -0.34
C MET A 58 -4.57 10.16 -0.60
N SER A 59 -5.89 10.32 -0.58
CA SER A 59 -6.53 11.62 -0.70
C SER A 59 -6.22 12.53 0.49
N VAL A 60 -6.24 12.00 1.71
CA VAL A 60 -5.87 12.77 2.92
C VAL A 60 -4.40 13.18 2.89
N LEU A 61 -3.49 12.28 2.50
CA LEU A 61 -2.07 12.62 2.34
C LEU A 61 -1.87 13.76 1.34
N SER A 62 -2.54 13.68 0.19
CA SER A 62 -2.49 14.75 -0.82
C SER A 62 -3.03 16.07 -0.28
N ALA A 63 -4.13 16.05 0.47
CA ALA A 63 -4.69 17.23 1.11
C ALA A 63 -3.77 17.84 2.19
N LEU A 64 -2.90 17.03 2.81
CA LEU A 64 -1.83 17.47 3.72
C LEU A 64 -0.57 17.97 2.97
N GLY A 65 -0.66 18.16 1.65
CA GLY A 65 0.43 18.67 0.81
C GLY A 65 1.51 17.63 0.49
N GLN A 66 1.27 16.34 0.79
CA GLN A 66 2.22 15.29 0.43
C GLN A 66 2.09 14.94 -1.06
N LYS A 67 3.23 14.85 -1.74
CA LYS A 67 3.27 14.35 -3.12
C LYS A 67 3.01 12.85 -3.13
N ILE A 68 2.04 12.42 -3.92
CA ILE A 68 1.71 11.00 -4.10
C ILE A 68 2.66 10.38 -5.13
N GLU A 69 3.84 10.02 -4.67
CA GLU A 69 4.87 9.39 -5.50
C GLU A 69 5.71 8.39 -4.68
N PRO A 70 6.32 7.36 -5.31
CA PRO A 70 7.06 6.32 -4.59
C PRO A 70 8.24 6.83 -3.75
N GLY A 71 8.83 7.98 -4.13
CA GLY A 71 9.94 8.60 -3.40
C GLY A 71 9.52 9.36 -2.13
N ASN A 72 8.22 9.63 -1.94
CA ASN A 72 7.74 10.28 -0.74
C ASN A 72 7.68 9.25 0.42
N ILE A 73 8.38 9.55 1.52
CA ILE A 73 8.51 8.64 2.67
C ILE A 73 7.16 8.29 3.33
N PHE A 74 6.21 9.21 3.34
CA PHE A 74 4.87 8.96 3.90
C PHE A 74 4.07 8.02 2.98
N CYS A 75 4.15 8.25 1.67
CA CYS A 75 3.54 7.36 0.67
C CYS A 75 4.14 5.96 0.74
N LYS A 76 5.47 5.87 0.90
CA LYS A 76 6.17 4.60 1.06
C LYS A 76 5.65 3.83 2.29
N LYS A 77 5.55 4.48 3.45
CA LYS A 77 5.02 3.87 4.68
C LYS A 77 3.59 3.36 4.50
N VAL A 78 2.71 4.18 3.92
CA VAL A 78 1.33 3.76 3.62
C VAL A 78 1.31 2.56 2.69
N MET A 79 2.07 2.58 1.59
CA MET A 79 2.10 1.48 0.64
C MET A 79 2.61 0.18 1.29
N ASP A 80 3.59 0.27 2.17
CA ASP A 80 4.15 -0.85 2.91
C ASP A 80 3.12 -1.47 3.88
N ASP A 81 2.49 -0.64 4.71
CA ASP A 81 1.44 -1.07 5.65
C ASP A 81 0.29 -1.78 4.93
N PHE A 82 -0.19 -1.21 3.83
CA PHE A 82 -1.26 -1.82 3.02
C PHE A 82 -0.82 -3.11 2.36
N THR A 83 0.44 -3.21 1.91
CA THR A 83 0.99 -4.44 1.33
C THR A 83 0.95 -5.56 2.37
N HIS A 84 1.44 -5.27 3.58
CA HIS A 84 1.43 -6.21 4.70
C HIS A 84 0.01 -6.58 5.15
N ALA A 85 -0.89 -5.60 5.25
CA ALA A 85 -2.27 -5.83 5.66
C ALA A 85 -3.03 -6.70 4.64
N LEU A 86 -2.85 -6.46 3.33
CA LEU A 86 -3.47 -7.26 2.28
C LEU A 86 -2.93 -8.69 2.23
N TYR A 87 -1.61 -8.87 2.35
CA TYR A 87 -1.01 -10.20 2.36
C TYR A 87 -1.45 -11.02 3.58
N SER A 88 -1.52 -10.38 4.75
CA SER A 88 -1.81 -11.05 6.02
C SER A 88 -3.31 -11.18 6.35
N TYR A 89 -4.22 -10.65 5.53
CA TYR A 89 -5.65 -10.72 5.78
C TYR A 89 -6.19 -12.15 5.89
N ARG A 90 -5.59 -13.14 5.20
CA ARG A 90 -5.97 -14.56 5.35
C ARG A 90 -5.51 -15.21 6.65
N SER A 91 -4.59 -14.59 7.40
CA SER A 91 -4.02 -15.16 8.63
C SER A 91 -4.60 -14.59 9.92
N HIS A 92 -5.82 -14.00 9.90
CA HIS A 92 -6.46 -13.34 11.06
C HIS A 92 -5.61 -12.20 11.66
N ASN A 93 -4.88 -11.46 10.83
CA ASN A 93 -3.97 -10.43 11.30
C ASN A 93 -4.72 -9.16 11.79
N PRO A 94 -4.43 -8.64 13.00
CA PRO A 94 -5.00 -7.39 13.51
C PRO A 94 -4.61 -6.13 12.72
N ALA A 95 -3.71 -6.21 11.72
CA ALA A 95 -3.24 -5.06 10.94
C ALA A 95 -4.39 -4.21 10.37
N TRP A 96 -5.41 -4.82 9.78
CA TRP A 96 -6.58 -4.08 9.29
C TRP A 96 -7.39 -3.46 10.43
N ALA A 97 -7.52 -4.13 11.57
CA ALA A 97 -8.23 -3.58 12.72
C ALA A 97 -7.51 -2.34 13.27
N VAL A 98 -6.18 -2.38 13.35
CA VAL A 98 -5.36 -1.23 13.75
C VAL A 98 -5.49 -0.09 12.74
N MET A 99 -5.34 -0.38 11.44
CA MET A 99 -5.42 0.65 10.40
C MET A 99 -6.80 1.29 10.31
N THR A 100 -7.87 0.54 10.53
CA THR A 100 -9.25 1.02 10.34
C THR A 100 -9.87 1.62 11.60
N HIS A 101 -9.24 1.48 12.77
CA HIS A 101 -9.77 1.92 14.07
C HIS A 101 -10.26 3.37 14.06
N ASP A 102 -9.40 4.30 13.60
CA ASP A 102 -9.70 5.74 13.56
C ASP A 102 -10.13 6.23 12.17
N GLY A 103 -10.44 5.30 11.27
CA GLY A 103 -10.73 5.57 9.88
C GLY A 103 -9.53 6.11 9.08
N PRO A 104 -9.75 6.49 7.80
CA PRO A 104 -8.67 6.87 6.89
C PRO A 104 -7.87 8.07 7.39
N ARG A 105 -8.55 9.10 7.91
CA ARG A 105 -7.90 10.33 8.40
C ARG A 105 -7.06 10.07 9.64
N GLY A 106 -7.59 9.30 10.60
CA GLY A 106 -6.86 8.99 11.83
C GLY A 106 -5.58 8.23 11.54
N TYR A 107 -5.67 7.18 10.71
CA TYR A 107 -4.51 6.43 10.24
C TYR A 107 -3.51 7.32 9.47
N THR A 108 -3.96 8.20 8.57
CA THR A 108 -3.03 9.10 7.87
C THR A 108 -2.27 10.00 8.84
N LEU A 109 -2.94 10.54 9.86
CA LEU A 109 -2.29 11.39 10.87
C LEU A 109 -1.32 10.61 11.74
N SER A 110 -1.62 9.35 12.08
CA SER A 110 -0.69 8.49 12.83
C SER A 110 0.58 8.23 12.02
N VAL A 111 0.46 7.92 10.71
CA VAL A 111 1.61 7.74 9.81
C VAL A 111 2.46 9.01 9.73
N VAL A 112 1.83 10.18 9.54
CA VAL A 112 2.57 11.44 9.47
C VAL A 112 3.33 11.73 10.77
N THR A 113 2.72 11.40 11.92
CA THR A 113 3.34 11.58 13.23
C THR A 113 4.52 10.63 13.42
N GLU A 114 4.30 9.33 13.20
CA GLU A 114 5.32 8.28 13.31
C GLU A 114 6.56 8.59 12.45
N VAL A 115 6.35 8.92 11.18
CA VAL A 115 7.46 9.22 10.25
C VAL A 115 8.21 10.47 10.69
N ARG A 116 7.53 11.52 11.14
CA ARG A 116 8.19 12.76 11.62
C ARG A 116 9.00 12.51 12.88
N ASP A 117 8.46 11.76 13.82
CA ASP A 117 9.16 11.45 15.07
C ASP A 117 10.39 10.59 14.81
N HIS A 118 10.30 9.63 13.89
CA HIS A 118 11.44 8.82 13.46
C HIS A 118 12.54 9.68 12.80
N MET A 119 12.16 10.62 11.93
CA MET A 119 13.14 11.54 11.31
C MET A 119 13.87 12.38 12.36
N ARG A 120 13.14 12.93 13.35
CA ARG A 120 13.74 13.72 14.45
C ARG A 120 14.71 12.90 15.29
N GLN A 121 14.40 11.63 15.54
CA GLN A 121 15.31 10.73 16.27
C GLN A 121 16.61 10.50 15.49
N ILE A 122 16.52 10.27 14.18
CA ILE A 122 17.70 10.13 13.32
C ILE A 122 18.56 11.39 13.37
N GLU A 123 17.95 12.58 13.21
CA GLU A 123 18.66 13.86 13.30
C GLU A 123 19.36 14.05 14.65
N ALA A 124 18.70 13.68 15.75
CA ALA A 124 19.25 13.76 17.09
C ALA A 124 20.41 12.78 17.35
N MET A 125 20.44 11.62 16.67
CA MET A 125 21.54 10.65 16.78
C MET A 125 22.79 11.07 16.00
N HIS A 126 22.64 11.96 15.02
CA HIS A 126 23.72 12.45 14.17
C HIS A 126 24.19 13.88 14.52
N SER A 127 23.63 14.47 15.59
CA SER A 127 24.02 15.76 16.17
C SER A 127 24.91 15.57 17.39
#